data_AF-A0A086MRG2-F1
#
_entry.id   AF-A0A086MRG2-F1
#
_cell.length_a   1.000
_cell.length_b   1.000
_cell.length_c   1.000
_cell.angle_alpha   90.00
_cell.angle_beta   90.00
_cell.angle_gamma   90.00
#
_symmetry.space_group_name_H-M   'P 1'
#
loop_
_entity.id
_entity.type
_entity.pdbx_description
1 polymer ?
#
loop_
_entity_poly.entity_id
_entity_poly.type
_entity_poly.pdbx_seq_one_letter_code
_entity_poly.pdbx_strand_id
1 'polypeptide(L)'
;MNHAAYLARYHAQGRVARAAEARRTAKQVDKALAGANPKYQAGVRAYSHNCTHVSQAYELRRRGLDVQAAPDTTGGRSIREYSEPWGGWQRFTHCDSSALDVGRSEIERAFAEPGSRGIVNVRWKNGGGHAFNVENVGGKVRFIDAQPTPPVTDASHYFSHAKTSGYLRLDDKPTPSKEALKSFIAD
;
A
#
# COMPACT_ATOMS: atom_id res chain seq x y z
N MET A 1 -9.45 38.55 24.60
CA MET A 1 -8.72 37.26 24.41
C MET A 1 -7.26 37.60 24.18
N ASN A 2 -6.31 37.03 24.95
CA ASN A 2 -4.88 37.26 24.71
C ASN A 2 -4.34 36.35 23.59
N HIS A 3 -3.25 36.77 22.95
CA HIS A 3 -2.66 36.08 21.79
C HIS A 3 -2.28 34.61 22.10
N ALA A 4 -1.81 34.33 23.32
CA ALA A 4 -1.45 32.97 23.75
C ALA A 4 -2.66 32.03 23.82
N ALA A 5 -3.81 32.50 24.32
CA ALA A 5 -5.05 31.73 24.38
C ALA A 5 -5.62 31.45 22.98
N TYR A 6 -5.48 32.40 22.05
CA TYR A 6 -5.84 32.20 20.64
C TYR A 6 -4.97 31.11 19.98
N LEU A 7 -3.64 31.19 20.13
CA LEU A 7 -2.72 30.20 19.58
C LEU A 7 -2.96 28.80 20.16
N ALA A 8 -3.16 28.68 21.47
CA ALA A 8 -3.46 27.41 22.12
C ALA A 8 -4.75 26.77 21.56
N ARG A 9 -5.81 27.56 21.39
CA ARG A 9 -7.08 27.10 20.82
C ARG A 9 -6.94 26.71 19.34
N TYR A 10 -6.21 27.50 18.55
CA TYR A 10 -5.93 27.21 17.14
C TYR A 10 -5.15 25.90 16.98
N HIS A 11 -4.09 25.69 17.76
CA HIS A 11 -3.34 24.43 17.75
C HIS A 11 -4.19 23.24 18.19
N ALA A 12 -5.04 23.40 19.23
CA ALA A 12 -5.94 22.35 19.68
C ALA A 12 -6.98 21.98 18.60
N GLN A 13 -7.59 22.97 17.93
CA GLN A 13 -8.49 22.75 16.80
C GLN A 13 -7.78 22.02 15.65
N GLY A 14 -6.53 22.40 15.36
CA GLY A 14 -5.69 21.70 14.38
C GLY A 14 -5.41 20.23 14.76
N ARG A 15 -5.18 19.92 16.04
CA ARG A 15 -5.02 18.53 16.51
C ARG A 15 -6.30 17.71 16.36
N VAL A 16 -7.46 18.29 16.71
CA VAL A 16 -8.76 17.62 16.58
C VAL A 16 -9.08 17.32 15.11
N ALA A 17 -8.85 18.28 14.21
CA ALA A 17 -9.06 18.08 12.78
C ALA A 17 -8.20 16.93 12.23
N ARG A 18 -6.89 16.92 12.55
CA ARG A 18 -5.98 15.84 12.15
C ARG A 18 -6.38 14.48 12.72
N ALA A 19 -6.80 14.43 13.98
CA ALA A 19 -7.27 13.18 14.59
C ALA A 19 -8.57 12.67 13.92
N ALA A 20 -9.49 13.57 13.57
CA ALA A 20 -10.71 13.20 12.85
C ALA A 20 -10.40 12.69 11.43
N GLU A 21 -9.47 13.33 10.73
CA GLU A 21 -8.99 12.88 9.42
C GLU A 21 -8.31 11.51 9.52
N ALA A 22 -7.38 11.32 10.45
CA ALA A 22 -6.72 10.04 10.68
C ALA A 22 -7.73 8.91 10.95
N ARG A 23 -8.77 9.17 11.74
CA ARG A 23 -9.86 8.20 12.00
C ARG A 23 -10.68 7.90 10.74
N ARG A 24 -10.96 8.89 9.89
CA ARG A 24 -11.65 8.67 8.60
C ARG A 24 -10.78 7.82 7.67
N THR A 25 -9.50 8.17 7.54
CA THR A 25 -8.55 7.43 6.73
C THR A 25 -8.42 5.99 7.23
N ALA A 26 -8.28 5.77 8.53
CA ALA A 26 -8.23 4.42 9.11
C ALA A 26 -9.47 3.58 8.75
N LYS A 27 -10.68 4.13 8.87
CA LYS A 27 -11.91 3.44 8.45
C LYS A 27 -11.92 3.10 6.96
N GLN A 28 -11.40 3.98 6.11
CA GLN A 28 -11.30 3.73 4.67
C GLN A 28 -10.26 2.65 4.36
N VAL A 29 -9.13 2.63 5.09
CA VAL A 29 -8.13 1.56 5.01
C VAL A 29 -8.77 0.23 5.38
N ASP A 30 -9.48 0.15 6.51
CA ASP A 30 -10.12 -1.09 6.96
C ASP A 30 -11.16 -1.60 5.92
N LYS A 31 -11.96 -0.69 5.35
CA LYS A 31 -12.90 -1.03 4.26
C LYS A 31 -12.19 -1.51 3.00
N ALA A 32 -11.06 -0.90 2.63
CA ALA A 32 -10.28 -1.32 1.47
C ALA A 32 -9.63 -2.69 1.69
N LEU A 33 -9.04 -2.93 2.87
CA LEU A 33 -8.46 -4.22 3.26
C LEU A 33 -9.48 -5.35 3.16
N ALA A 34 -10.67 -5.17 3.72
CA ALA A 34 -11.71 -6.21 3.74
C ALA A 34 -12.22 -6.58 2.34
N GLY A 35 -12.21 -5.64 1.38
CA GLY A 35 -12.77 -5.85 0.05
C GLY A 35 -11.76 -6.10 -1.06
N ALA A 36 -10.46 -6.04 -0.79
CA ALA A 36 -9.45 -6.18 -1.84
C ALA A 36 -9.28 -7.62 -2.32
N ASN A 37 -9.33 -8.62 -1.43
CA ASN A 37 -9.16 -10.04 -1.80
C ASN A 37 -10.21 -10.96 -1.12
N PRO A 38 -11.52 -10.74 -1.33
CA PRO A 38 -12.57 -11.49 -0.63
C PRO A 38 -12.61 -12.98 -1.01
N LYS A 39 -11.93 -13.38 -2.09
CA LYS A 39 -11.81 -14.78 -2.54
C LYS A 39 -10.51 -15.45 -2.04
N TYR A 40 -9.77 -14.81 -1.13
CA TYR A 40 -8.58 -15.41 -0.54
C TYR A 40 -8.91 -16.75 0.10
N GLN A 41 -8.14 -17.76 -0.27
CA GLN A 41 -8.16 -19.05 0.39
C GLN A 41 -6.73 -19.59 0.40
N ALA A 42 -6.21 -19.89 1.60
CA ALA A 42 -4.89 -20.47 1.75
C ALA A 42 -4.77 -21.76 0.91
N GLY A 43 -3.68 -21.87 0.13
CA GLY A 43 -3.44 -22.99 -0.77
C GLY A 43 -4.11 -22.91 -2.14
N VAL A 44 -5.12 -22.04 -2.32
CA VAL A 44 -5.71 -21.79 -3.64
C VAL A 44 -4.86 -20.77 -4.38
N ARG A 45 -3.91 -21.26 -5.19
CA ARG A 45 -2.89 -20.45 -5.87
C ARG A 45 -3.44 -19.18 -6.51
N ALA A 46 -4.59 -19.28 -7.19
CA ALA A 46 -5.24 -18.17 -7.87
C ALA A 46 -5.50 -16.95 -6.98
N TYR A 47 -5.80 -17.15 -5.69
CA TYR A 47 -6.11 -16.06 -4.75
C TYR A 47 -5.15 -15.96 -3.57
N SER A 48 -4.23 -16.92 -3.38
CA SER A 48 -3.15 -16.84 -2.39
C SER A 48 -1.79 -16.44 -2.98
N HIS A 49 -1.63 -16.35 -4.31
CA HIS A 49 -0.40 -15.90 -4.99
C HIS A 49 -0.62 -14.68 -5.91
N ASN A 50 -1.76 -14.03 -5.81
CA ASN A 50 -2.13 -12.84 -6.59
C ASN A 50 -1.72 -11.51 -5.96
N CYS A 51 -0.61 -11.44 -5.22
CA CYS A 51 -0.26 -10.28 -4.38
C CYS A 51 -0.22 -8.95 -5.15
N THR A 52 0.26 -8.95 -6.39
CA THR A 52 0.23 -7.78 -7.26
C THR A 52 -1.20 -7.33 -7.58
N HIS A 53 -2.13 -8.26 -7.81
CA HIS A 53 -3.54 -7.98 -8.08
C HIS A 53 -4.22 -7.37 -6.85
N VAL A 54 -3.96 -7.95 -5.68
CA VAL A 54 -4.50 -7.46 -4.41
C VAL A 54 -4.01 -6.05 -4.11
N SER A 55 -2.74 -5.77 -4.35
CA SER A 55 -2.18 -4.47 -4.09
C SER A 55 -2.74 -3.38 -5.03
N GLN A 56 -3.05 -3.73 -6.29
CA GLN A 56 -3.82 -2.84 -7.19
C GLN A 56 -5.25 -2.62 -6.68
N ALA A 57 -5.96 -3.70 -6.32
CA ALA A 57 -7.34 -3.62 -5.86
C ALA A 57 -7.45 -2.76 -4.60
N TYR A 58 -6.54 -2.93 -3.63
CA TYR A 58 -6.46 -2.09 -2.44
C TYR A 58 -6.34 -0.60 -2.80
N GLU A 59 -5.38 -0.23 -3.67
CA GLU A 59 -5.18 1.17 -4.05
C GLU A 59 -6.41 1.76 -4.75
N LEU A 60 -7.05 1.01 -5.66
CA LEU A 60 -8.27 1.46 -6.33
C LEU A 60 -9.44 1.63 -5.35
N ARG A 61 -9.59 0.73 -4.37
CA ARG A 61 -10.58 0.89 -3.28
C ARG A 61 -10.29 2.13 -2.46
N ARG A 62 -9.01 2.43 -2.20
CA ARG A 62 -8.59 3.69 -1.55
C ARG A 62 -8.87 4.93 -2.40
N ARG A 63 -9.05 4.78 -3.70
CA ARG A 63 -9.52 5.84 -4.62
C ARG A 63 -11.04 5.86 -4.82
N GLY A 64 -11.77 5.01 -4.09
CA GLY A 64 -13.23 4.99 -4.08
C GLY A 64 -13.87 4.04 -5.11
N LEU A 65 -13.09 3.22 -5.80
CA LEU A 65 -13.63 2.23 -6.73
C LEU A 65 -14.00 0.95 -5.98
N ASP A 66 -15.18 0.39 -6.24
CA ASP A 66 -15.57 -0.91 -5.69
C ASP A 66 -15.11 -2.02 -6.64
N VAL A 67 -13.88 -2.49 -6.43
CA VAL A 67 -13.24 -3.55 -7.22
C VAL A 67 -12.54 -4.54 -6.30
N GLN A 68 -12.28 -5.74 -6.81
CA GLN A 68 -11.61 -6.83 -6.11
C GLN A 68 -10.40 -7.31 -6.92
N ALA A 69 -9.48 -8.03 -6.29
CA ALA A 69 -8.39 -8.69 -6.98
C ALA A 69 -8.93 -9.79 -7.91
N ALA A 70 -8.48 -9.80 -9.16
CA ALA A 70 -8.67 -10.93 -10.05
C ALA A 70 -7.82 -12.13 -9.60
N PRO A 71 -8.17 -13.37 -9.99
CA PRO A 71 -7.27 -14.50 -9.80
C PRO A 71 -5.96 -14.29 -10.57
N ASP A 72 -4.85 -14.76 -10.01
CA ASP A 72 -3.59 -14.89 -10.75
C ASP A 72 -3.53 -16.24 -11.47
N THR A 73 -3.46 -16.20 -12.80
CA THR A 73 -3.31 -17.35 -13.67
C THR A 73 -1.94 -17.40 -14.35
N THR A 74 -1.04 -16.45 -14.08
CA THR A 74 0.29 -16.36 -14.70
C THR A 74 1.37 -16.98 -13.82
N GLY A 75 1.06 -17.23 -12.54
CA GLY A 75 2.01 -17.79 -11.58
C GLY A 75 2.93 -16.75 -10.96
N GLY A 76 2.48 -15.51 -10.92
CA GLY A 76 3.22 -14.33 -10.51
C GLY A 76 3.40 -13.36 -11.68
N ARG A 77 3.44 -12.06 -11.36
CA ARG A 77 3.74 -11.00 -12.33
C ARG A 77 5.08 -10.37 -12.06
N SER A 78 5.77 -9.99 -13.13
CA SER A 78 6.99 -9.21 -13.02
C SER A 78 6.71 -7.81 -12.46
N ILE A 79 7.73 -7.19 -11.87
CA ILE A 79 7.62 -5.80 -11.43
C ILE A 79 7.31 -4.85 -12.59
N ARG A 80 7.76 -5.20 -13.80
CA ARG A 80 7.47 -4.45 -15.02
C ARG A 80 5.98 -4.42 -15.31
N GLU A 81 5.35 -5.59 -15.44
CA GLU A 81 3.91 -5.69 -15.65
C GLU A 81 3.12 -5.00 -14.53
N TYR A 82 3.55 -5.20 -13.28
CA TYR A 82 2.89 -4.61 -12.11
C TYR A 82 2.90 -3.07 -12.13
N SER A 83 4.01 -2.47 -12.56
CA SER A 83 4.20 -1.02 -12.63
C SER A 83 3.68 -0.35 -13.90
N GLU A 84 3.40 -1.11 -14.96
CA GLU A 84 3.03 -0.58 -16.29
C GLU A 84 1.82 0.37 -16.24
N PRO A 85 0.71 0.06 -15.53
CA PRO A 85 -0.44 0.96 -15.43
C PRO A 85 -0.10 2.31 -14.77
N TRP A 86 1.01 2.37 -14.05
CA TRP A 86 1.46 3.50 -13.24
C TRP A 86 2.65 4.24 -13.86
N GLY A 87 2.89 4.06 -15.16
CA GLY A 87 3.96 4.74 -15.90
C GLY A 87 5.27 3.98 -15.97
N GLY A 88 5.25 2.67 -15.67
CA GLY A 88 6.32 1.74 -15.98
C GLY A 88 7.39 1.57 -14.89
N TRP A 89 8.22 0.56 -15.08
CA TRP A 89 9.13 0.04 -14.04
C TRP A 89 10.25 1.01 -13.69
N GLN A 90 10.63 1.90 -14.61
CA GLN A 90 11.64 2.93 -14.38
C GLN A 90 11.24 3.92 -13.29
N ARG A 91 9.95 3.94 -12.90
CA ARG A 91 9.45 4.76 -11.80
C ARG A 91 9.62 4.10 -10.43
N PHE A 92 9.96 2.81 -10.40
CA PHE A 92 10.15 2.07 -9.17
C PHE A 92 11.48 2.44 -8.52
N THR A 93 11.43 2.90 -7.27
CA THR A 93 12.62 3.23 -6.48
C THR A 93 13.11 1.97 -5.78
N HIS A 94 14.38 1.62 -5.99
CA HIS A 94 15.04 0.53 -5.27
C HIS A 94 15.68 1.10 -4.00
N CYS A 95 15.47 0.44 -2.86
CA CYS A 95 16.07 0.87 -1.60
C CYS A 95 17.46 0.27 -1.39
N ASP A 96 18.23 0.83 -0.46
CA ASP A 96 19.52 0.25 -0.06
C ASP A 96 19.32 -1.11 0.61
N SER A 97 19.63 -2.19 -0.11
CA SER A 97 19.54 -3.55 0.41
C SER A 97 20.63 -3.91 1.44
N SER A 98 21.64 -3.06 1.61
CA SER A 98 22.71 -3.26 2.61
C SER A 98 22.32 -2.74 4.00
N ALA A 99 21.29 -1.90 4.09
CA ALA A 99 20.75 -1.42 5.37
C ALA A 99 20.20 -2.56 6.22
N LEU A 100 20.32 -2.46 7.55
CA LEU A 100 19.86 -3.49 8.49
C LEU A 100 18.37 -3.82 8.38
N ASP A 101 17.55 -2.85 7.97
CA ASP A 101 16.11 -2.99 7.79
C ASP A 101 15.70 -3.09 6.31
N VAL A 102 16.67 -3.33 5.42
CA VAL A 102 16.47 -3.58 3.98
C VAL A 102 15.55 -2.54 3.36
N GLY A 103 15.77 -1.25 3.66
CA GLY A 103 15.06 -0.12 3.06
C GLY A 103 13.75 0.29 3.74
N ARG A 104 13.33 -0.35 4.86
CA ARG A 104 12.10 0.05 5.57
C ARG A 104 12.11 1.52 5.96
N SER A 105 13.18 1.99 6.60
CA SER A 105 13.30 3.39 7.03
C SER A 105 13.34 4.37 5.86
N GLU A 106 13.84 3.97 4.68
CA GLU A 106 13.79 4.79 3.47
C GLU A 106 12.35 4.98 2.99
N ILE A 107 11.58 3.89 2.96
CA ILE A 107 10.16 3.96 2.58
C ILE A 107 9.38 4.79 3.60
N GLU A 108 9.63 4.63 4.90
CA GLU A 108 8.99 5.46 5.93
C GLU A 108 9.26 6.95 5.71
N ARG A 109 10.48 7.34 5.35
CA ARG A 109 10.79 8.73 4.98
C ARG A 109 10.09 9.14 3.69
N ALA A 110 10.11 8.29 2.67
CA ALA A 110 9.52 8.57 1.37
C ALA A 110 8.00 8.74 1.42
N PHE A 111 7.30 8.23 2.45
CA PHE A 111 5.85 8.34 2.63
C PHE A 111 5.47 9.14 3.90
N ALA A 112 6.38 9.93 4.46
CA ALA A 112 6.14 10.67 5.70
C ALA A 112 5.07 11.78 5.60
N GLU A 113 4.79 12.27 4.39
CA GLU A 113 3.78 13.30 4.16
C GLU A 113 2.35 12.74 4.29
N PRO A 114 1.43 13.45 4.95
CA PRO A 114 0.03 13.05 5.03
C PRO A 114 -0.60 12.78 3.64
N GLY A 115 -1.32 11.68 3.51
CA GLY A 115 -1.97 11.29 2.25
C GLY A 115 -1.06 10.55 1.26
N SER A 116 0.25 10.43 1.54
CA SER A 116 1.17 9.62 0.73
C SER A 116 0.70 8.16 0.69
N ARG A 117 0.68 7.56 -0.51
CA ARG A 117 0.24 6.18 -0.75
C ARG A 117 1.01 5.55 -1.88
N GLY A 118 1.30 4.26 -1.73
CA GLY A 118 2.04 3.55 -2.75
C GLY A 118 2.00 2.05 -2.60
N ILE A 119 2.87 1.43 -3.39
CA ILE A 119 3.09 0.00 -3.41
C ILE A 119 4.54 -0.28 -3.03
N VAL A 120 4.75 -1.38 -2.33
CA VAL A 120 6.06 -1.89 -1.92
C VAL A 120 6.23 -3.27 -2.55
N ASN A 121 7.44 -3.52 -3.04
CA ASN A 121 7.86 -4.86 -3.47
C ASN A 121 9.05 -5.30 -2.65
N VAL A 122 9.07 -6.57 -2.30
CA VAL A 122 10.20 -7.23 -1.64
C VAL A 122 10.54 -8.52 -2.36
N ARG A 123 11.82 -8.87 -2.37
CA ARG A 123 12.31 -10.19 -2.74
C ARG A 123 12.82 -10.89 -1.49
N TRP A 124 12.43 -12.13 -1.28
CA TRP A 124 12.79 -12.88 -0.07
C TRP A 124 14.19 -13.47 -0.15
N LYS A 125 14.83 -13.66 1.02
CA LYS A 125 16.14 -14.31 1.13
C LYS A 125 16.15 -15.74 0.56
N ASN A 126 15.04 -16.46 0.66
CA ASN A 126 14.85 -17.84 0.21
C ASN A 126 14.14 -17.96 -1.15
N GLY A 127 14.02 -16.87 -1.91
CA GLY A 127 13.41 -16.87 -3.23
C GLY A 127 11.94 -16.45 -3.25
N GLY A 128 11.44 -16.09 -4.43
CA GLY A 128 10.13 -15.46 -4.58
C GLY A 128 10.13 -13.98 -4.20
N GLY A 129 8.95 -13.46 -3.86
CA GLY A 129 8.77 -12.07 -3.46
C GLY A 129 7.32 -11.79 -3.11
N HIS A 130 7.05 -10.54 -2.76
CA HIS A 130 5.70 -10.11 -2.39
C HIS A 130 5.45 -8.65 -2.73
N ALA A 131 4.19 -8.32 -2.93
CA ALA A 131 3.72 -6.97 -3.20
C ALA A 131 2.63 -6.61 -2.20
N PHE A 132 2.75 -5.45 -1.59
CA PHE A 132 1.84 -4.94 -0.57
C PHE A 132 1.81 -3.40 -0.63
N ASN A 133 0.98 -2.76 0.17
CA ASN A 133 0.77 -1.30 0.11
C ASN A 133 1.43 -0.58 1.28
N VAL A 134 1.68 0.71 1.07
CA VAL A 134 2.11 1.65 2.10
C VAL A 134 1.24 2.90 2.05
N GLU A 135 0.83 3.40 3.22
CA GLU A 135 0.02 4.62 3.33
C GLU A 135 0.33 5.39 4.60
N ASN A 136 0.35 6.72 4.50
CA ASN A 136 0.41 7.61 5.66
C ASN A 136 -0.98 7.84 6.25
N VAL A 137 -1.19 7.35 7.47
CA VAL A 137 -2.44 7.53 8.21
C VAL A 137 -2.19 8.43 9.41
N GLY A 138 -2.56 9.71 9.29
CA GLY A 138 -2.47 10.66 10.39
C GLY A 138 -1.04 10.95 10.86
N GLY A 139 -0.06 10.92 9.95
CA GLY A 139 1.35 11.12 10.25
C GLY A 139 2.12 9.83 10.59
N LYS A 140 1.45 8.67 10.61
CA LYS A 140 2.10 7.37 10.77
C LYS A 140 2.09 6.62 9.44
N VAL A 141 3.28 6.27 8.94
CA VAL A 141 3.41 5.36 7.80
C VAL A 141 3.02 3.95 8.23
N ARG A 142 2.12 3.33 7.47
CA ARG A 142 1.65 1.96 7.70
C ARG A 142 1.95 1.12 6.47
N PHE A 143 2.56 -0.04 6.69
CA PHE A 143 2.69 -1.10 5.71
C PHE A 143 1.51 -2.06 5.89
N ILE A 144 0.77 -2.33 4.83
CA ILE A 144 -0.48 -3.08 4.91
C ILE A 144 -0.58 -4.07 3.76
N ASP A 145 -1.08 -5.25 4.08
CA ASP A 145 -1.28 -6.32 3.12
C ASP A 145 -2.71 -6.85 3.20
N ALA A 146 -3.46 -6.64 2.12
CA ALA A 146 -4.83 -7.09 2.00
C ALA A 146 -4.96 -8.51 1.44
N GLN A 147 -3.84 -9.18 1.12
CA GLN A 147 -3.87 -10.50 0.50
C GLN A 147 -4.45 -11.56 1.44
N PRO A 148 -3.92 -11.78 2.66
CA PRO A 148 -4.43 -12.83 3.53
C PRO A 148 -5.76 -12.45 4.18
N THR A 149 -6.45 -13.47 4.69
CA THR A 149 -7.62 -13.32 5.58
C THR A 149 -7.28 -13.97 6.93
N PRO A 150 -7.21 -13.20 8.04
CA PRO A 150 -7.39 -11.75 8.13
C PRO A 150 -6.26 -10.94 7.45
N PRO A 151 -6.52 -9.69 7.01
CA PRO A 151 -5.50 -8.80 6.45
C PRO A 151 -4.39 -8.46 7.46
N VAL A 152 -3.17 -8.23 6.96
CA VAL A 152 -2.05 -7.77 7.79
C VAL A 152 -2.06 -6.25 7.86
N THR A 153 -2.37 -5.71 9.03
CA THR A 153 -2.47 -4.26 9.26
C THR A 153 -1.14 -3.57 9.57
N ASP A 154 -0.08 -4.36 9.77
CA ASP A 154 1.32 -3.96 9.91
C ASP A 154 2.25 -5.02 9.30
N ALA A 155 2.60 -4.82 8.03
CA ALA A 155 3.48 -5.69 7.25
C ALA A 155 4.98 -5.32 7.40
N SER A 156 5.36 -4.45 8.34
CA SER A 156 6.76 -4.00 8.51
C SER A 156 7.74 -5.15 8.83
N HIS A 157 7.27 -6.25 9.39
CA HIS A 157 8.10 -7.41 9.69
C HIS A 157 8.63 -8.11 8.42
N TYR A 158 7.98 -7.94 7.26
CA TYR A 158 8.42 -8.49 5.97
C TYR A 158 9.84 -8.08 5.61
N PHE A 159 10.27 -6.87 5.97
CA PHE A 159 11.61 -6.39 5.68
C PHE A 159 12.72 -7.23 6.35
N SER A 160 12.46 -7.86 7.49
CA SER A 160 13.43 -8.75 8.14
C SER A 160 13.69 -10.04 7.35
N HIS A 161 12.71 -10.46 6.53
CA HIS A 161 12.77 -11.62 5.65
C HIS A 161 13.22 -11.27 4.22
N ALA A 162 13.23 -9.98 3.89
CA ALA A 162 13.60 -9.48 2.58
C ALA A 162 15.12 -9.53 2.35
N LYS A 163 15.50 -9.79 1.11
CA LYS A 163 16.85 -9.60 0.56
C LYS A 163 16.96 -8.22 -0.10
N THR A 164 15.91 -7.79 -0.79
CA THR A 164 15.80 -6.47 -1.40
C THR A 164 14.39 -5.93 -1.22
N SER A 165 14.26 -4.61 -1.25
CA SER A 165 12.97 -3.93 -1.27
C SER A 165 13.00 -2.74 -2.23
N GLY A 166 11.81 -2.23 -2.53
CA GLY A 166 11.63 -0.94 -3.17
C GLY A 166 10.16 -0.55 -3.20
N TYR A 167 9.88 0.61 -3.76
CA TYR A 167 8.52 1.17 -3.77
C TYR A 167 8.21 1.96 -5.03
N LEU A 168 6.92 2.20 -5.23
CA LEU A 168 6.41 3.18 -6.20
C LEU A 168 5.34 4.03 -5.51
N ARG A 169 5.54 5.36 -5.52
CA ARG A 169 4.49 6.32 -5.11
C ARG A 169 3.37 6.31 -6.15
N LEU A 170 2.14 6.23 -5.66
CA LEU A 170 0.94 6.22 -6.49
C LEU A 170 0.10 7.47 -6.27
N ASP A 171 0.21 8.13 -5.11
CA ASP A 171 -0.55 9.34 -4.77
C ASP A 171 -0.30 10.53 -5.71
N ASP A 172 0.84 10.58 -6.39
CA ASP A 172 1.19 11.59 -7.40
C ASP A 172 0.75 11.20 -8.82
N LYS A 173 0.07 10.07 -8.98
CA LYS A 173 -0.31 9.50 -10.29
C LYS A 173 -1.81 9.55 -10.52
N PRO A 174 -2.24 9.79 -11.78
CA PRO A 174 -3.63 9.60 -12.14
C PRO A 174 -4.04 8.15 -11.91
N THR A 175 -5.32 7.94 -11.59
CA THR A 175 -5.89 6.60 -11.53
C THR A 175 -5.85 5.98 -12.94
N PRO A 176 -5.22 4.81 -13.13
CA PRO A 176 -5.21 4.15 -14.42
C PRO A 176 -6.63 3.71 -14.82
N SER A 177 -6.88 3.55 -16.11
CA SER A 177 -8.17 3.06 -16.58
C SER A 177 -8.41 1.61 -16.14
N LYS A 178 -9.68 1.20 -16.04
CA LYS A 178 -10.03 -0.21 -15.80
C LYS A 178 -9.43 -1.12 -16.86
N GLU A 179 -9.36 -0.67 -18.12
CA GLU A 179 -8.75 -1.43 -19.21
C GLU A 179 -7.25 -1.68 -18.97
N ALA A 180 -6.50 -0.69 -18.50
CA ALA A 180 -5.08 -0.86 -18.15
C ALA A 180 -4.89 -1.84 -16.97
N LEU A 181 -5.89 -1.95 -16.11
CA LEU A 181 -5.88 -2.81 -14.92
C LEU A 181 -6.66 -4.12 -15.07
N LYS A 182 -7.26 -4.40 -16.25
CA LYS A 182 -8.21 -5.51 -16.47
C LYS A 182 -7.67 -6.89 -16.11
N SER A 183 -6.34 -7.03 -16.12
CA SER A 183 -5.66 -8.28 -15.83
C SER A 183 -5.33 -8.46 -14.34
N PHE A 184 -5.53 -7.41 -13.52
CA PHE A 184 -5.30 -7.38 -12.08
C PHE A 184 -6.60 -7.36 -11.27
N ILE A 185 -7.69 -6.83 -11.82
CA ILE A 185 -8.91 -6.55 -11.06
C ILE A 185 -10.14 -7.22 -11.67
N ALA A 186 -11.13 -7.47 -10.82
CA ALA A 186 -12.47 -7.86 -11.17
C ALA A 186 -13.47 -6.86 -10.58
N ASP A 187 -14.59 -6.67 -11.27
CA ASP A 187 -15.75 -5.93 -10.76
C ASP A 187 -16.52 -6.75 -9.72
#